data_AF-A0A7J9YNW8-F1
#
_entry.id   AF-A0A7J9YNW8-F1
#
_cell.length_a   1.000
_cell.length_b   1.000
_cell.length_c   1.000
_cell.angle_alpha   90.00
_cell.angle_beta   90.00
_cell.angle_gamma   90.00
#
_symmetry.space_group_name_H-M   'P 1'
#
loop_
_entity.id
_entity.type
_entity.pdbx_description
1 polymer ?
#
loop_
_entity_poly.entity_id
_entity_poly.type
_entity_poly.pdbx_seq_one_letter_code
_entity_poly.pdbx_strand_id
1 'polypeptide(L)'
;MRALVLSDTHFGAWTGDALLRHEHHLARLAPQLDDVDELIFLGDLFDFLFGTVEEAFAAADGLFALLREKLQGKRFVFLAGNHDHHLVTREAEDLLELRIATGLPADQLVGELERRRFFRRFLERRLDGVEVDIRYPAYTFGDVLLTHGHYLDPHARASGPVGSRLLTRALWSIAAGGPEEPRTVEDYESMITLLTELLFTIAQLPHGTAAQRAVQHAAQRVGNAAGVVTGPIDAARRLARRGGPSSAPGGGPPAAGRDGLPDTSRAYERARTEAGAGPDPSAAAGAAAAGHQLGRVVRASDPIDRSLEAFARVVENLGWARETDKIVFAHTHQPLADGSARTGPRVRYWNTGSWIYEPDLSSHDAYRRYLRYGWPGTAVLIDTEEPEPRLLELLRDENPLKA
;
A
#
# COMPACT_ATOMS: atom_id res chain seq x y z
N MET A 1 18.82 -17.78 11.74
CA MET A 1 18.14 -16.56 12.20
C MET A 1 16.82 -16.43 11.47
N ARG A 2 15.79 -15.94 12.14
CA ARG A 2 14.41 -15.87 11.63
C ARG A 2 13.86 -14.47 11.75
N ALA A 3 13.25 -13.95 10.69
CA ALA A 3 12.57 -12.66 10.70
C ALA A 3 11.12 -12.80 10.27
N LEU A 4 10.20 -12.14 10.97
CA LEU A 4 8.85 -11.91 10.49
C LEU A 4 8.80 -10.54 9.81
N VAL A 5 8.17 -10.46 8.65
CA VAL A 5 8.04 -9.23 7.87
C VAL A 5 6.57 -8.86 7.74
N LEU A 6 6.22 -7.64 8.16
CA LEU A 6 4.88 -7.06 8.09
C LEU A 6 4.92 -5.71 7.37
N SER A 7 3.77 -5.22 6.91
CA SER A 7 3.62 -3.89 6.31
C SER A 7 2.16 -3.43 6.35
N ASP A 8 1.92 -2.19 5.91
CA ASP A 8 0.61 -1.71 5.47
C ASP A 8 -0.50 -1.92 6.51
N THR A 9 -0.24 -1.51 7.75
CA THR A 9 -1.29 -1.42 8.78
C THR A 9 -2.12 -0.16 8.65
N HIS A 10 -1.52 0.92 8.12
CA HIS A 10 -2.20 2.19 7.86
C HIS A 10 -2.94 2.72 9.11
N PHE A 11 -2.31 2.69 10.28
CA PHE A 11 -2.93 3.22 11.50
C PHE A 11 -3.23 4.72 11.33
N GLY A 12 -4.48 5.11 11.58
CA GLY A 12 -4.96 6.47 11.36
C GLY A 12 -5.68 6.66 10.02
N ALA A 13 -5.66 5.67 9.13
CA ALA A 13 -6.44 5.70 7.90
C ALA A 13 -7.93 5.75 8.21
N TRP A 14 -8.65 6.59 7.46
CA TRP A 14 -10.11 6.59 7.44
C TRP A 14 -10.68 5.93 6.18
N THR A 15 -9.81 5.51 5.27
CA THR A 15 -10.14 4.83 4.01
C THR A 15 -10.42 3.33 4.19
N GLY A 16 -10.05 2.75 5.33
CA GLY A 16 -10.27 1.34 5.65
C GLY A 16 -10.16 1.06 7.14
N ASP A 17 -10.28 -0.21 7.51
CA ASP A 17 -10.14 -0.67 8.90
C ASP A 17 -8.74 -1.26 9.13
N ALA A 18 -7.94 -0.59 9.98
CA ALA A 18 -6.63 -1.09 10.39
C ALA A 18 -6.81 -2.27 11.34
N LEU A 19 -6.66 -3.49 10.83
CA LEU A 19 -7.09 -4.71 11.50
C LEU A 19 -6.33 -4.98 12.81
N LEU A 20 -5.06 -4.59 12.88
CA LEU A 20 -4.23 -4.74 14.09
C LEU A 20 -4.59 -3.76 15.23
N ARG A 21 -5.65 -2.95 15.07
CA ARG A 21 -6.30 -2.25 16.20
C ARG A 21 -7.12 -3.18 17.08
N HIS A 22 -7.54 -4.32 16.53
CA HIS A 22 -8.47 -5.24 17.18
C HIS A 22 -7.73 -6.40 17.85
N GLU A 23 -8.05 -6.67 19.12
CA GLU A 23 -7.41 -7.72 19.92
C GLU A 23 -7.45 -9.11 19.26
N HIS A 24 -8.58 -9.45 18.60
CA HIS A 24 -8.71 -10.72 17.89
C HIS A 24 -7.67 -10.90 16.78
N HIS A 25 -7.38 -9.85 15.98
CA HIS A 25 -6.35 -9.94 14.94
C HIS A 25 -4.93 -9.91 15.53
N LEU A 26 -4.72 -9.16 16.62
CA LEU A 26 -3.46 -9.22 17.37
C LEU A 26 -3.18 -10.64 17.89
N ALA A 27 -4.21 -11.35 18.36
CA ALA A 27 -4.09 -12.74 18.80
C ALA A 27 -3.73 -13.71 17.66
N ARG A 28 -4.05 -13.39 16.41
CA ARG A 28 -3.62 -14.16 15.23
C ARG A 28 -2.14 -13.92 14.89
N LEU A 29 -1.66 -12.70 15.09
CA LEU A 29 -0.26 -12.32 14.84
C LEU A 29 0.68 -12.84 15.95
N ALA A 30 0.24 -12.78 17.21
CA ALA A 30 1.08 -13.03 18.38
C ALA A 30 1.91 -14.33 18.32
N PRO A 31 1.38 -15.50 17.93
CA PRO A 31 2.15 -16.74 17.87
C PRO A 31 3.29 -16.70 16.84
N GLN A 32 3.18 -15.85 15.81
CA GLN A 32 4.23 -15.73 14.79
C GLN A 32 5.45 -14.94 15.29
N LEU A 33 5.33 -14.24 16.42
CA LEU A 33 6.41 -13.45 17.02
C LEU A 33 7.25 -14.26 18.03
N ASP A 34 6.76 -15.42 18.48
CA ASP A 34 7.43 -16.21 19.53
C ASP A 34 8.79 -16.76 19.07
N ASP A 35 8.89 -17.22 17.81
CA ASP A 35 10.05 -17.94 17.28
C ASP A 35 10.93 -17.13 16.31
N VAL A 36 10.74 -15.82 16.21
CA VAL A 36 11.59 -14.94 15.38
C VAL A 36 12.63 -14.21 16.22
N ASP A 37 13.76 -13.88 15.61
CA ASP A 37 14.82 -13.05 16.18
C ASP A 37 14.57 -11.56 15.88
N GLU A 38 13.87 -11.27 14.78
CA GLU A 38 13.66 -9.94 14.25
C GLU A 38 12.25 -9.75 13.70
N LEU A 39 11.60 -8.63 14.03
CA LEU A 39 10.41 -8.16 13.32
C LEU A 39 10.82 -6.99 12.41
N ILE A 40 10.59 -7.14 11.12
CA ILE A 40 10.85 -6.11 10.10
C ILE A 40 9.51 -5.54 9.65
N PHE A 41 9.32 -4.24 9.82
CA PHE A 41 8.13 -3.51 9.40
C PHE A 41 8.42 -2.71 8.14
N LEU A 42 7.94 -3.18 6.99
CA LEU A 42 8.15 -2.61 5.66
C LEU A 42 7.14 -1.53 5.31
N GLY A 43 7.13 -0.46 6.10
CA GLY A 43 6.42 0.76 5.77
C GLY A 43 4.91 0.68 5.89
N ASP A 44 4.32 1.86 5.75
CA ASP A 44 2.91 2.16 5.93
C ASP A 44 2.37 1.62 7.26
N LEU A 45 3.17 1.80 8.31
CA LEU A 45 2.75 1.54 9.68
C LEU A 45 1.62 2.51 10.05
N PHE A 46 1.81 3.78 9.75
CA PHE A 46 0.85 4.85 9.93
C PHE A 46 0.35 5.38 8.60
N ASP A 47 -0.84 5.99 8.63
CA ASP A 47 -1.37 6.77 7.51
C ASP A 47 -1.37 8.27 7.84
N PHE A 48 -0.22 8.91 7.71
CA PHE A 48 -0.10 10.35 7.96
C PHE A 48 -0.61 11.21 6.79
N LEU A 49 -0.92 10.61 5.63
CA LEU A 49 -1.45 11.34 4.47
C LEU A 49 -2.92 11.73 4.66
N PHE A 50 -3.64 10.95 5.48
CA PHE A 50 -5.08 11.05 5.63
C PHE A 50 -5.53 11.18 7.09
N GLY A 51 -4.69 10.77 8.06
CA GLY A 51 -4.93 10.93 9.50
C GLY A 51 -3.99 11.94 10.16
N THR A 52 -4.37 12.40 11.35
CA THR A 52 -3.44 13.16 12.19
C THR A 52 -2.39 12.24 12.79
N VAL A 53 -1.20 12.78 13.06
CA VAL A 53 -0.11 12.03 13.70
C VAL A 53 -0.54 11.47 15.07
N GLU A 54 -1.29 12.25 15.84
CA GLU A 54 -1.77 11.87 17.16
C GLU A 54 -2.73 10.66 17.09
N GLU A 55 -3.74 10.71 16.21
CA GLU A 55 -4.69 9.62 16.02
C GLU A 55 -4.02 8.34 15.51
N ALA A 56 -3.07 8.48 14.58
CA ALA A 56 -2.31 7.36 14.03
C ALA A 56 -1.49 6.65 15.11
N PHE A 57 -0.76 7.40 15.96
CA PHE A 57 -0.01 6.81 17.07
C PHE A 57 -0.91 6.16 18.12
N ALA A 58 -2.03 6.80 18.47
CA ALA A 58 -2.99 6.24 19.42
C ALA A 58 -3.61 4.92 18.89
N ALA A 59 -3.92 4.86 17.59
CA ALA A 59 -4.47 3.66 16.98
C ALA A 59 -3.50 2.45 17.01
N ALA A 60 -2.19 2.69 17.04
CA ALA A 60 -1.17 1.65 17.06
C ALA A 60 -0.86 1.10 18.47
N ASP A 61 -1.47 1.62 19.54
CA ASP A 61 -1.13 1.27 20.93
C ASP A 61 -1.20 -0.23 21.21
N GLY A 62 -2.24 -0.91 20.72
CA GLY A 62 -2.41 -2.36 20.90
C GLY A 62 -1.30 -3.18 20.25
N LEU A 63 -0.87 -2.80 19.05
CA LEU A 63 0.25 -3.45 18.38
C LEU A 63 1.54 -3.24 19.16
N PHE A 64 1.88 -1.99 19.55
CA PHE A 64 3.11 -1.73 20.29
C PHE A 64 3.15 -2.42 21.66
N ALA A 65 2.00 -2.59 22.32
CA ALA A 65 1.91 -3.38 23.54
C ALA A 65 2.27 -4.86 23.28
N LEU A 66 1.70 -5.47 22.23
CA LEU A 66 2.04 -6.83 21.81
C LEU A 66 3.53 -6.95 21.44
N LEU A 67 4.06 -6.02 20.65
CA LEU A 67 5.46 -6.05 20.21
C LEU A 67 6.42 -5.91 21.39
N ARG A 68 6.13 -5.01 22.34
CA ARG A 68 6.92 -4.88 23.56
C ARG A 68 6.97 -6.20 24.31
N GLU A 69 5.84 -6.89 24.48
CA GLU A 69 5.80 -8.18 25.17
C GLU A 69 6.61 -9.25 24.43
N LYS A 70 6.39 -9.40 23.13
CA LYS A 70 6.89 -10.53 22.33
C LYS A 70 8.33 -10.37 21.85
N LEU A 71 8.84 -9.15 21.78
CA LEU A 71 10.16 -8.84 21.22
C LEU A 71 11.24 -8.54 22.28
N GLN A 72 11.03 -8.90 23.54
CA GLN A 72 12.04 -8.69 24.59
C GLN A 72 13.37 -9.39 24.25
N GLY A 73 14.46 -8.61 24.24
CA GLY A 73 15.79 -9.08 23.85
C GLY A 73 15.95 -9.38 22.35
N LYS A 74 14.94 -9.06 21.54
CA LYS A 74 14.91 -9.24 20.09
C LYS A 74 15.02 -7.89 19.38
N ARG A 75 14.99 -7.89 18.04
CA ARG A 75 15.12 -6.69 17.22
C ARG A 75 13.81 -6.31 16.52
N PHE A 76 13.54 -5.02 16.46
CA PHE A 76 12.50 -4.39 15.65
C PHE A 76 13.15 -3.44 14.64
N VAL A 77 12.94 -3.71 13.35
CA VAL A 77 13.44 -2.87 12.26
C VAL A 77 12.28 -2.20 11.57
N PHE A 78 12.32 -0.88 11.46
CA PHE A 78 11.31 -0.10 10.76
C PHE A 78 11.88 0.49 9.47
N LEU A 79 11.14 0.35 8.38
CA LEU A 79 11.35 1.06 7.13
C LEU A 79 10.14 1.93 6.87
N ALA A 80 10.34 3.19 6.49
CA ALA A 80 9.24 4.06 6.13
C ALA A 80 8.67 3.67 4.75
N GLY A 81 7.34 3.67 4.65
CA GLY A 81 6.62 3.63 3.37
C GLY A 81 6.25 5.04 2.90
N ASN A 82 5.45 5.16 1.84
CA ASN A 82 5.04 6.49 1.36
C ASN A 82 4.03 7.17 2.30
N HIS A 83 3.29 6.42 3.14
CA HIS A 83 2.37 7.00 4.11
C HIS A 83 3.06 7.44 5.42
N ASP A 84 4.22 6.84 5.72
CA ASP A 84 5.11 7.24 6.82
C ASP A 84 6.16 8.27 6.39
N HIS A 85 6.18 8.66 5.11
CA HIS A 85 7.30 9.36 4.46
C HIS A 85 7.72 10.66 5.14
N HIS A 86 6.79 11.33 5.81
CA HIS A 86 7.09 12.51 6.62
C HIS A 86 8.16 12.27 7.69
N LEU A 87 8.31 11.05 8.19
CA LEU A 87 9.40 10.70 9.12
C LEU A 87 10.78 10.83 8.46
N VAL A 88 10.90 10.45 7.18
CA VAL A 88 12.13 10.55 6.39
C VAL A 88 12.40 12.01 6.06
N THR A 89 11.38 12.74 5.58
CA THR A 89 11.49 14.18 5.28
C THR A 89 11.94 14.96 6.52
N ARG A 90 11.30 14.72 7.66
CA ARG A 90 11.59 15.44 8.90
C ARG A 90 13.03 15.23 9.38
N GLU A 91 13.57 14.02 9.23
CA GLU A 91 14.96 13.74 9.57
C GLU A 91 15.94 14.51 8.67
N ALA A 92 15.65 14.56 7.36
CA ALA A 92 16.45 15.34 6.41
C ALA A 92 16.39 16.84 6.71
N GLU A 93 15.21 17.36 7.09
CA GLU A 93 15.03 18.75 7.54
C GLU A 93 15.81 19.04 8.81
N ASP A 94 15.71 18.18 9.84
CA ASP A 94 16.43 18.35 11.10
C ASP A 94 17.95 18.41 10.87
N LEU A 95 18.49 17.57 9.98
CA LEU A 95 19.90 17.61 9.61
C LEU A 95 20.26 18.90 8.86
N LEU A 96 19.41 19.34 7.92
CA LEU A 96 19.63 20.58 7.17
C LEU A 96 19.63 21.80 8.11
N GLU A 97 18.65 21.90 9.01
CA GLU A 97 18.56 22.95 10.02
C GLU A 97 19.81 22.98 10.91
N LEU A 98 20.26 21.81 11.39
CA LEU A 98 21.48 21.70 12.19
C LEU A 98 22.72 22.16 11.41
N ARG A 99 22.86 21.77 10.14
CA ARG A 99 23.96 22.21 9.28
C ARG A 99 23.96 23.72 9.07
N ILE A 100 22.78 24.32 8.83
CA ILE A 100 22.64 25.77 8.67
C ILE A 100 23.00 26.49 9.98
N ALA A 101 22.51 26.00 11.12
CA ALA A 101 22.70 26.64 12.41
C ALA A 101 24.14 26.56 12.94
N THR A 102 24.84 25.46 12.67
CA THR A 102 26.18 25.18 13.24
C THR A 102 27.31 25.40 12.25
N GLY A 103 27.04 25.34 10.93
CA GLY A 103 28.06 25.31 9.88
C GLY A 103 28.89 24.02 9.83
N LEU A 104 28.54 22.99 10.62
CA LEU A 104 29.28 21.74 10.70
C LEU A 104 28.84 20.73 9.63
N PRO A 105 29.74 19.82 9.22
CA PRO A 105 29.37 18.70 8.36
C PRO A 105 28.54 17.64 9.10
N ALA A 106 27.80 16.82 8.35
CA ALA A 106 26.80 15.89 8.88
C ALA A 106 27.39 14.81 9.82
N ASP A 107 28.60 14.35 9.55
CA ASP A 107 29.34 13.37 10.37
C ASP A 107 29.63 13.86 11.79
N GLN A 108 29.71 15.18 11.99
CA GLN A 108 29.91 15.79 13.30
C GLN A 108 28.59 16.08 14.03
N LEU A 109 27.44 15.94 13.36
CA LEU A 109 26.12 16.27 13.90
C LEU A 109 25.33 15.06 14.38
N VAL A 110 25.88 13.84 14.26
CA VAL A 110 25.18 12.59 14.57
C VAL A 110 24.55 12.62 15.97
N GLY A 111 25.33 12.98 17.00
CA GLY A 111 24.81 13.00 18.37
C GLY A 111 23.71 14.04 18.62
N GLU A 112 23.68 15.14 17.86
CA GLU A 112 22.62 16.14 17.96
C GLU A 112 21.37 15.71 17.20
N LEU A 113 21.55 15.12 16.02
CA LEU A 113 20.47 14.59 15.21
C LEU A 113 19.71 13.49 15.96
N GLU A 114 20.42 12.58 16.63
CA GLU A 114 19.81 11.53 17.47
C GLU A 114 18.88 12.11 18.55
N ARG A 115 19.26 13.25 19.15
CA ARG A 115 18.40 13.92 20.14
C ARG A 115 17.16 14.57 19.52
N ARG A 116 17.14 14.82 18.21
CA ARG A 116 15.99 15.39 17.48
C ARG A 116 15.05 14.34 16.92
N ARG A 117 15.55 13.17 16.51
CA ARG A 117 14.78 12.02 15.96
C ARG A 117 13.62 11.56 16.87
N PHE A 118 12.45 12.18 16.73
CA PHE A 118 11.33 11.97 17.65
C PHE A 118 10.76 10.56 17.54
N PHE A 119 10.70 10.01 16.33
CA PHE A 119 10.13 8.70 16.07
C PHE A 119 10.99 7.58 16.67
N ARG A 120 12.32 7.69 16.57
CA ARG A 120 13.25 6.80 17.27
C ARG A 120 12.98 6.79 18.78
N ARG A 121 12.92 7.97 19.41
CA ARG A 121 12.61 8.08 20.85
C ARG A 121 11.24 7.52 21.20
N PHE A 122 10.26 7.69 20.32
CA PHE A 122 8.94 7.09 20.48
C PHE A 122 9.03 5.56 20.51
N LEU A 123 9.72 4.96 19.53
CA LEU A 123 9.91 3.51 19.46
C LEU A 123 10.68 2.98 20.65
N GLU A 124 11.83 3.57 21.00
CA GLU A 124 12.66 3.15 22.14
C GLU A 124 11.88 3.18 23.47
N ARG A 125 11.01 4.18 23.66
CA ARG A 125 10.14 4.26 24.84
C ARG A 125 9.05 3.20 24.83
N ARG A 126 8.42 2.96 23.68
CA ARG A 126 7.28 2.02 23.55
C ARG A 126 7.74 0.57 23.57
N LEU A 127 8.91 0.31 23.02
CA LEU A 127 9.54 -1.00 22.87
C LEU A 127 10.76 -1.13 23.79
N ASP A 128 10.65 -0.63 25.01
CA ASP A 128 11.70 -0.78 26.03
C ASP A 128 12.06 -2.27 26.22
N GLY A 129 13.36 -2.57 26.18
CA GLY A 129 13.89 -3.94 26.16
C GLY A 129 13.99 -4.60 24.76
N VAL A 130 13.61 -3.89 23.69
CA VAL A 130 13.74 -4.33 22.28
C VAL A 130 14.80 -3.47 21.59
N GLU A 131 15.66 -4.09 20.78
CA GLU A 131 16.59 -3.35 19.94
C GLU A 131 15.84 -2.71 18.75
N VAL A 132 15.92 -1.39 18.61
CA VAL A 132 15.24 -0.65 17.54
C VAL A 132 16.24 -0.19 16.48
N ASP A 133 15.94 -0.49 15.22
CA ASP A 133 16.65 0.01 14.03
C ASP A 133 15.67 0.69 13.06
N ILE A 134 16.09 1.79 12.44
CA ILE A 134 15.30 2.53 11.45
C ILE A 134 16.14 2.63 10.18
N ARG A 135 15.59 2.16 9.06
CA ARG A 135 16.27 2.06 7.76
C ARG A 135 15.43 2.66 6.66
N TYR A 136 16.08 3.15 5.60
CA TYR A 136 15.42 3.66 4.41
C TYR A 136 16.42 3.74 3.23
N PRO A 137 16.04 3.45 1.97
CA PRO A 137 14.74 2.90 1.52
C PRO A 137 14.70 1.36 1.50
N ALA A 138 15.81 0.71 1.87
CA ALA A 138 15.95 -0.74 1.83
C ALA A 138 16.73 -1.26 3.04
N TYR A 139 16.56 -2.55 3.30
CA TYR A 139 17.24 -3.32 4.34
C TYR A 139 17.49 -4.74 3.84
N THR A 140 18.50 -5.42 4.35
CA THR A 140 18.83 -6.80 3.93
C THR A 140 18.86 -7.70 5.16
N PHE A 141 18.14 -8.82 5.10
CA PHE A 141 18.15 -9.85 6.13
C PHE A 141 18.55 -11.19 5.50
N GLY A 142 19.69 -11.73 5.93
CA GLY A 142 20.30 -12.86 5.22
C GLY A 142 20.68 -12.47 3.79
N ASP A 143 20.16 -13.21 2.81
CA ASP A 143 20.33 -12.93 1.38
C ASP A 143 19.09 -12.29 0.73
N VAL A 144 18.12 -11.84 1.52
CA VAL A 144 16.87 -11.25 1.05
C VAL A 144 16.90 -9.74 1.20
N LEU A 145 16.68 -9.01 0.11
CA LEU A 145 16.51 -7.56 0.14
C LEU A 145 15.04 -7.22 0.43
N LEU A 146 14.84 -6.28 1.34
CA LEU A 146 13.53 -5.81 1.78
C LEU A 146 13.38 -4.32 1.52
N THR A 147 12.22 -3.92 1.00
CA THR A 147 11.86 -2.51 0.76
C THR A 147 10.34 -2.35 0.81
N HIS A 148 9.84 -1.15 1.03
CA HIS A 148 8.39 -0.94 0.99
C HIS A 148 7.84 -1.07 -0.45
N GLY A 149 8.53 -0.51 -1.45
CA GLY A 149 8.19 -0.68 -2.87
C GLY A 149 7.37 0.44 -3.51
N HIS A 150 7.13 1.55 -2.81
CA HIS A 150 6.42 2.73 -3.33
C HIS A 150 7.06 3.36 -4.59
N TYR A 151 8.34 3.11 -4.84
CA TYR A 151 9.02 3.51 -6.08
C TYR A 151 8.46 2.85 -7.35
N LEU A 152 7.60 1.83 -7.26
CA LEU A 152 6.93 1.27 -8.44
C LEU A 152 5.87 2.22 -9.03
N ASP A 153 5.37 3.17 -8.25
CA ASP A 153 4.26 4.04 -8.61
C ASP A 153 4.48 4.82 -9.93
N PRO A 154 5.62 5.50 -10.13
CA PRO A 154 5.95 6.14 -11.40
C PRO A 154 5.78 5.21 -12.62
N HIS A 155 6.24 3.97 -12.51
CA HIS A 155 6.24 2.99 -13.61
C HIS A 155 4.87 2.36 -13.84
N ALA A 156 4.13 2.09 -12.76
CA ALA A 156 2.77 1.60 -12.83
C ALA A 156 1.84 2.62 -13.52
N ARG A 157 2.05 3.93 -13.26
CA ARG A 157 1.25 5.03 -13.85
C ARG A 157 1.49 5.16 -15.35
N ALA A 158 2.74 5.01 -15.79
CA ALA A 158 3.12 5.06 -17.21
C ALA A 158 2.41 3.97 -18.05
N SER A 159 2.04 2.86 -17.41
CA SER A 159 1.41 1.70 -18.06
C SER A 159 -0.14 1.76 -18.07
N GLY A 160 -0.76 2.78 -17.45
CA GLY A 160 -2.23 2.95 -17.36
C GLY A 160 -2.92 3.45 -18.65
N PRO A 161 -4.26 3.66 -18.68
CA PRO A 161 -4.98 4.22 -19.83
C PRO A 161 -4.53 5.64 -20.23
N VAL A 162 -4.65 6.02 -21.52
CA VAL A 162 -4.13 7.30 -22.05
C VAL A 162 -4.68 8.54 -21.30
N GLY A 163 -5.95 8.52 -20.90
CA GLY A 163 -6.58 9.63 -20.18
C GLY A 163 -6.01 9.87 -18.78
N SER A 164 -5.69 8.80 -18.03
CA SER A 164 -5.06 8.93 -16.71
C SER A 164 -3.61 9.38 -16.83
N ARG A 165 -2.90 9.01 -17.91
CA ARG A 165 -1.54 9.50 -18.18
C ARG A 165 -1.49 11.01 -18.37
N LEU A 166 -2.44 11.61 -19.08
CA LEU A 166 -2.44 13.05 -19.37
C LEU A 166 -2.72 13.92 -18.14
N LEU A 167 -3.73 13.57 -17.33
CA LEU A 167 -4.04 14.30 -16.09
C LEU A 167 -2.91 14.17 -15.06
N THR A 168 -2.34 12.97 -14.93
CA THR A 168 -1.18 12.71 -14.08
C THR A 168 0.03 13.50 -14.56
N ARG A 169 0.33 13.49 -15.87
CA ARG A 169 1.44 14.25 -16.45
C ARG A 169 1.28 15.75 -16.22
N ALA A 170 0.06 16.28 -16.28
CA ALA A 170 -0.20 17.69 -15.99
C ALA A 170 0.04 18.03 -14.50
N LEU A 171 -0.53 17.26 -13.56
CA LEU A 171 -0.31 17.45 -12.13
C LEU A 171 1.17 17.33 -11.75
N TRP A 172 1.89 16.38 -12.34
CA TRP A 172 3.30 16.14 -12.05
C TRP A 172 4.27 17.07 -12.78
N SER A 173 3.94 17.56 -13.98
CA SER A 173 4.73 18.60 -14.65
C SER A 173 4.74 19.92 -13.88
N ILE A 174 3.69 20.17 -13.09
CA ILE A 174 3.55 21.33 -12.23
C ILE A 174 4.18 21.07 -10.86
N ALA A 175 4.10 19.81 -10.37
CA ALA A 175 4.55 19.43 -9.04
C ALA A 175 6.04 19.04 -8.98
N ALA A 176 6.53 18.06 -9.75
CA ALA A 176 7.82 17.44 -9.44
C ALA A 176 9.05 18.11 -10.04
N GLY A 177 9.01 18.64 -11.26
CA GLY A 177 10.25 18.95 -12.00
C GLY A 177 11.26 17.77 -12.11
N GLY A 178 10.88 16.57 -11.67
CA GLY A 178 11.71 15.37 -11.63
C GLY A 178 11.82 14.72 -13.02
N PRO A 179 12.78 13.79 -13.20
CA PRO A 179 13.04 13.18 -14.49
C PRO A 179 11.84 12.33 -14.97
N GLU A 180 11.61 12.28 -16.29
CA GLU A 180 10.57 11.42 -16.88
C GLU A 180 10.86 9.92 -16.66
N GLU A 181 12.13 9.55 -16.45
CA GLU A 181 12.59 8.18 -16.16
C GLU A 181 13.50 8.21 -14.92
N PRO A 182 12.97 7.96 -13.71
CA PRO A 182 13.77 7.96 -12.49
C PRO A 182 14.77 6.79 -12.48
N ARG A 183 16.05 7.07 -12.17
CA ARG A 183 17.12 6.06 -12.17
C ARG A 183 17.85 5.95 -10.84
N THR A 184 17.80 6.97 -10.00
CA THR A 184 18.39 6.95 -8.65
C THR A 184 17.31 7.05 -7.57
N VAL A 185 17.69 6.79 -6.32
CA VAL A 185 16.83 6.99 -5.16
C VAL A 185 16.34 8.45 -5.12
N GLU A 186 17.23 9.42 -5.32
CA GLU A 186 16.91 10.84 -5.32
C GLU A 186 15.88 11.22 -6.40
N ASP A 187 15.97 10.59 -7.58
CA ASP A 187 14.97 10.79 -8.64
C ASP A 187 13.58 10.33 -8.17
N TYR A 188 13.49 9.13 -7.60
CA TYR A 188 12.22 8.61 -7.06
C TYR A 188 11.70 9.47 -5.91
N GLU A 189 12.57 9.90 -5.01
CA GLU A 189 12.21 10.79 -3.88
C GLU A 189 11.64 12.11 -4.37
N SER A 190 12.26 12.74 -5.39
CA SER A 190 11.77 13.99 -5.99
C SER A 190 10.35 13.84 -6.56
N MET A 191 10.00 12.63 -6.98
CA MET A 191 8.70 12.27 -7.53
C MET A 191 7.66 11.84 -6.50
N ILE A 192 8.00 11.67 -5.21
CA ILE A 192 7.03 11.20 -4.21
C ILE A 192 6.84 12.24 -3.12
N THR A 193 7.94 12.81 -2.63
CA THR A 193 8.00 13.73 -1.48
C THR A 193 6.98 14.85 -1.58
N LEU A 194 6.85 15.51 -2.74
CA LEU A 194 5.95 16.66 -2.84
C LEU A 194 4.49 16.30 -2.61
N LEU A 195 4.04 15.16 -3.16
CA LEU A 195 2.66 14.73 -3.00
C LEU A 195 2.41 14.25 -1.56
N THR A 196 3.33 13.47 -1.00
CA THR A 196 3.22 12.94 0.36
C THR A 196 3.23 14.06 1.39
N GLU A 197 4.15 15.02 1.30
CA GLU A 197 4.22 16.17 2.22
C GLU A 197 3.04 17.13 2.09
N LEU A 198 2.51 17.33 0.87
CA LEU A 198 1.31 18.15 0.68
C LEU A 198 0.10 17.50 1.36
N LEU A 199 -0.12 16.20 1.15
CA LEU A 199 -1.23 15.47 1.76
C LEU A 199 -1.07 15.42 3.28
N PHE A 200 0.13 15.16 3.76
CA PHE A 200 0.49 15.22 5.18
C PHE A 200 0.12 16.58 5.78
N THR A 201 0.60 17.67 5.17
CA THR A 201 0.36 19.04 5.64
C THR A 201 -1.13 19.31 5.73
N ILE A 202 -1.90 18.95 4.70
CA ILE A 202 -3.35 19.10 4.70
C ILE A 202 -3.97 18.31 5.86
N ALA A 203 -3.58 17.05 6.08
CA ALA A 203 -4.11 16.22 7.15
C ALA A 203 -3.85 16.81 8.54
N GLN A 204 -2.74 17.52 8.74
CA GLN A 204 -2.40 18.14 10.03
C GLN A 204 -3.09 19.51 10.28
N LEU A 205 -3.75 20.11 9.28
CA LEU A 205 -4.49 21.37 9.48
C LEU A 205 -5.75 21.16 10.33
N PRO A 206 -6.23 22.19 11.06
CA PRO A 206 -7.54 22.16 11.68
C PRO A 206 -8.63 21.82 10.64
N HIS A 207 -9.40 20.77 10.89
CA HIS A 207 -10.39 20.20 9.96
C HIS A 207 -9.82 19.68 8.63
N GLY A 208 -8.51 19.49 8.53
CA GLY A 208 -7.81 18.99 7.34
C GLY A 208 -8.33 17.66 6.84
N THR A 209 -8.37 16.65 7.73
CA THR A 209 -8.96 15.34 7.44
C THR A 209 -10.43 15.43 7.00
N ALA A 210 -11.23 16.32 7.63
CA ALA A 210 -12.62 16.52 7.23
C ALA A 210 -12.74 17.14 5.82
N ALA A 211 -11.87 18.09 5.49
CA ALA A 211 -11.79 18.69 4.16
C ALA A 211 -11.37 17.66 3.10
N GLN A 212 -10.38 16.81 3.39
CA GLN A 212 -9.96 15.71 2.51
C GLN A 212 -11.12 14.75 2.23
N ARG A 213 -11.84 14.31 3.28
CA ARG A 213 -13.05 13.48 3.14
C ARG A 213 -14.11 14.17 2.29
N ALA A 214 -14.38 15.46 2.54
CA ALA A 214 -15.36 16.23 1.78
C ALA A 214 -15.01 16.33 0.29
N VAL A 215 -13.75 16.62 -0.03
CA VAL A 215 -13.23 16.67 -1.42
C VAL A 215 -13.36 15.30 -2.07
N GLN A 216 -12.99 14.23 -1.36
CA GLN A 216 -13.09 12.87 -1.87
C GLN A 216 -14.56 12.50 -2.14
N HIS A 217 -15.48 12.80 -1.22
CA HIS A 217 -16.92 12.60 -1.42
C HIS A 217 -17.48 13.43 -2.58
N ALA A 218 -16.97 14.64 -2.80
CA ALA A 218 -17.34 15.45 -3.96
C ALA A 218 -16.84 14.81 -5.27
N ALA A 219 -15.58 14.38 -5.32
CA ALA A 219 -15.01 13.68 -6.47
C ALA A 219 -15.76 12.37 -6.78
N GLN A 220 -16.14 11.61 -5.74
CA GLN A 220 -16.98 10.42 -5.86
C GLN A 220 -18.33 10.76 -6.52
N ARG A 221 -19.02 11.81 -6.05
CA ARG A 221 -20.31 12.25 -6.63
C ARG A 221 -20.20 12.65 -8.09
N VAL A 222 -19.14 13.38 -8.46
CA VAL A 222 -18.90 13.81 -9.84
C VAL A 222 -18.59 12.62 -10.76
N GLY A 223 -17.75 11.67 -10.31
CA GLY A 223 -17.44 10.45 -11.08
C GLY A 223 -18.68 9.61 -11.38
N ASN A 224 -19.62 9.53 -10.42
CA ASN A 224 -20.88 8.82 -10.62
C ASN A 224 -21.77 9.50 -11.67
N ALA A 225 -21.85 10.83 -11.60
CA ALA A 225 -22.64 11.61 -12.56
C ALA A 225 -22.06 11.52 -13.98
N ALA A 226 -20.73 11.54 -14.11
CA ALA A 226 -20.06 11.38 -15.41
C ALA A 226 -20.22 9.96 -15.98
N GLY A 227 -20.25 8.92 -15.14
CA GLY A 227 -20.55 7.54 -15.56
C GLY A 227 -21.95 7.37 -16.17
N VAL A 228 -22.93 8.16 -15.73
CA VAL A 228 -24.30 8.19 -16.27
C VAL A 228 -24.39 8.89 -17.63
N VAL A 229 -23.41 9.74 -18.00
CA VAL A 229 -23.42 10.52 -19.25
C VAL A 229 -22.83 9.76 -20.45
N THR A 230 -22.44 8.49 -20.30
CA THR A 230 -22.04 7.63 -21.44
C THR A 230 -23.21 7.11 -22.30
N GLY A 231 -24.43 7.60 -22.03
CA GLY A 231 -25.67 7.29 -22.75
C GLY A 231 -25.71 7.45 -24.28
N PRO A 232 -24.92 8.29 -24.98
CA PRO A 232 -25.05 8.39 -26.44
C PRO A 232 -24.21 7.36 -27.22
N ILE A 233 -23.15 6.78 -26.64
CA ILE A 233 -22.21 5.92 -27.38
C ILE A 233 -22.72 4.47 -27.50
N ASP A 234 -23.42 3.96 -26.49
CA ASP A 234 -24.00 2.61 -26.54
C ASP A 234 -25.33 2.54 -27.31
N ALA A 235 -26.01 3.66 -27.50
CA ALA A 235 -27.15 3.77 -28.40
C ALA A 235 -26.71 3.70 -29.87
N ALA A 236 -25.59 4.34 -30.22
CA ALA A 236 -24.99 4.26 -31.56
C ALA A 236 -24.50 2.85 -31.90
N ARG A 237 -23.94 2.11 -30.94
CA ARG A 237 -23.52 0.70 -31.13
C ARG A 237 -24.70 -0.27 -31.28
N ARG A 238 -25.86 0.01 -30.67
CA ARG A 238 -27.08 -0.81 -30.84
C ARG A 238 -27.79 -0.56 -32.17
N LEU A 239 -27.72 0.66 -32.72
CA LEU A 239 -28.22 0.96 -34.07
C LEU A 239 -27.35 0.36 -35.18
N ALA A 240 -26.02 0.32 -34.99
CA ALA A 240 -25.11 -0.31 -35.95
C ALA A 240 -25.29 -1.84 -36.08
N ARG A 241 -25.92 -2.52 -35.10
CA ARG A 241 -26.18 -3.98 -35.13
C ARG A 241 -27.51 -4.38 -35.77
N ARG A 242 -28.33 -3.44 -36.26
CA ARG A 242 -29.62 -3.72 -36.91
C ARG A 242 -29.60 -3.75 -38.45
N GLY A 243 -28.42 -3.65 -39.08
CA GLY A 243 -28.30 -3.49 -40.54
C GLY A 243 -27.53 -4.57 -41.32
N GLY A 244 -27.33 -5.78 -40.79
CA GLY A 244 -26.61 -6.86 -41.50
C GLY A 244 -27.48 -8.10 -41.75
N PRO A 245 -27.47 -8.69 -42.96
CA PRO A 245 -28.33 -9.82 -43.29
C PRO A 245 -27.88 -11.12 -42.61
N SER A 246 -28.89 -11.91 -42.24
CA SER A 246 -28.83 -13.23 -41.61
C SER A 246 -28.00 -14.24 -42.41
N SER A 247 -27.05 -14.91 -41.75
CA SER A 247 -26.54 -16.21 -42.17
C SER A 247 -26.13 -17.07 -40.95
N ALA A 248 -26.80 -18.23 -40.85
CA ALA A 248 -26.50 -19.54 -40.25
C ALA A 248 -25.73 -19.70 -38.91
N PRO A 249 -26.05 -20.75 -38.11
CA PRO A 249 -25.55 -20.93 -36.75
C PRO A 249 -24.21 -21.70 -36.74
N GLY A 250 -23.16 -21.08 -36.21
CA GLY A 250 -21.85 -21.70 -36.03
C GLY A 250 -21.28 -21.41 -34.65
N GLY A 251 -21.07 -22.49 -33.88
CA GLY A 251 -20.26 -22.61 -32.66
C GLY A 251 -19.87 -21.33 -31.92
N GLY A 252 -20.63 -21.01 -30.87
CA GLY A 252 -20.15 -20.08 -29.84
C GLY A 252 -18.91 -20.65 -29.15
N PRO A 253 -17.95 -19.80 -28.75
CA PRO A 253 -16.81 -20.23 -27.93
C PRO A 253 -17.33 -20.84 -26.61
N PRO A 254 -16.65 -21.85 -26.06
CA PRO A 254 -17.09 -22.49 -24.83
C PRO A 254 -17.20 -21.44 -23.74
N ALA A 255 -18.37 -21.38 -23.11
CA ALA A 255 -18.55 -20.65 -21.86
C ALA A 255 -17.49 -21.15 -20.88
N ALA A 256 -16.54 -20.28 -20.55
CA ALA A 256 -15.65 -20.49 -19.42
C ALA A 256 -16.53 -20.87 -18.22
N GLY A 257 -16.23 -22.01 -17.62
CA GLY A 257 -17.02 -22.61 -16.56
C GLY A 257 -17.38 -21.56 -15.52
N ARG A 258 -18.67 -21.48 -15.18
CA ARG A 258 -19.08 -20.92 -13.90
C ARG A 258 -18.55 -21.87 -12.84
N ASP A 259 -17.29 -21.68 -12.46
CA ASP A 259 -16.71 -22.34 -11.30
C ASP A 259 -17.62 -22.04 -10.11
N GLY A 260 -17.93 -23.09 -9.33
CA GLY A 260 -18.81 -23.08 -8.17
C GLY A 260 -18.24 -22.27 -7.00
N LEU A 261 -17.97 -20.99 -7.23
CA LEU A 261 -17.51 -20.04 -6.24
C LEU A 261 -18.69 -19.67 -5.31
N PRO A 262 -18.42 -19.48 -4.01
CA PRO A 262 -19.43 -19.05 -3.04
C PRO A 262 -20.19 -17.80 -3.50
N ASP A 263 -21.48 -17.71 -3.16
CA ASP A 263 -22.28 -16.50 -3.40
C ASP A 263 -21.82 -15.38 -2.45
N THR A 264 -20.95 -14.51 -2.96
CA THR A 264 -20.40 -13.36 -2.22
C THR A 264 -21.35 -12.17 -2.13
N SER A 265 -22.57 -12.26 -2.69
CA SER A 265 -23.48 -11.10 -2.78
C SER A 265 -23.86 -10.56 -1.41
N ARG A 266 -24.08 -11.45 -0.42
CA ARG A 266 -24.39 -11.03 0.96
C ARG A 266 -23.20 -10.35 1.64
N ALA A 267 -21.98 -10.85 1.42
CA ALA A 267 -20.77 -10.25 1.97
C ALA A 267 -20.51 -8.87 1.35
N TYR A 268 -20.75 -8.73 0.04
CA TYR A 268 -20.66 -7.46 -0.67
C TYR A 268 -21.67 -6.42 -0.15
N GLU A 269 -22.95 -6.79 -0.01
CA GLU A 269 -23.97 -5.86 0.51
C GLU A 269 -23.69 -5.46 1.97
N ARG A 270 -23.18 -6.39 2.79
CA ARG A 270 -22.72 -6.09 4.15
C ARG A 270 -21.57 -5.09 4.13
N ALA A 271 -20.51 -5.36 3.36
CA ALA A 271 -19.35 -4.48 3.24
C ALA A 271 -19.73 -3.08 2.71
N ARG A 272 -20.66 -3.00 1.75
CA ARG A 272 -21.22 -1.72 1.28
C ARG A 272 -22.00 -0.99 2.36
N THR A 273 -22.78 -1.71 3.15
CA THR A 273 -23.57 -1.11 4.25
C THR A 273 -22.66 -0.59 5.34
N GLU A 274 -21.65 -1.36 5.74
CA GLU A 274 -20.65 -0.96 6.75
C GLU A 274 -19.82 0.25 6.27
N ALA A 275 -19.38 0.26 5.00
CA ALA A 275 -18.71 1.41 4.41
C ALA A 275 -19.63 2.64 4.25
N GLY A 276 -20.93 2.42 4.08
CA GLY A 276 -21.96 3.46 3.87
C GLY A 276 -22.64 3.97 5.15
N ALA A 277 -22.47 3.31 6.29
CA ALA A 277 -23.07 3.68 7.58
C ALA A 277 -22.39 4.88 8.26
N GLY A 278 -21.51 5.60 7.56
CA GLY A 278 -21.27 7.02 7.83
C GLY A 278 -22.53 7.86 7.59
N PRO A 279 -22.62 9.10 8.08
CA PRO A 279 -23.88 9.82 8.20
C PRO A 279 -24.37 10.42 6.86
N ASP A 280 -24.73 9.60 5.86
CA ASP A 280 -25.79 9.90 4.87
C ASP A 280 -26.07 8.69 3.91
N PRO A 281 -27.23 8.03 3.97
CA PRO A 281 -27.56 6.85 3.14
C PRO A 281 -27.92 7.15 1.67
N SER A 282 -28.05 8.41 1.26
CA SER A 282 -28.70 8.77 -0.02
C SER A 282 -27.81 8.77 -1.27
N ALA A 283 -26.50 8.45 -1.15
CA ALA A 283 -25.53 8.49 -2.27
C ALA A 283 -24.90 7.13 -2.63
N ALA A 284 -25.38 6.02 -2.07
CA ALA A 284 -24.60 4.79 -1.95
C ALA A 284 -24.38 3.97 -3.23
N ALA A 285 -25.18 4.07 -4.30
CA ALA A 285 -25.07 3.11 -5.42
C ALA A 285 -24.00 3.42 -6.48
N GLY A 286 -23.53 4.68 -6.56
CA GLY A 286 -22.41 5.06 -7.46
C GLY A 286 -21.08 5.28 -6.74
N ALA A 287 -21.12 5.71 -5.46
CA ALA A 287 -20.01 6.39 -4.78
C ALA A 287 -18.74 5.56 -4.52
N ALA A 288 -18.80 4.25 -4.67
CA ALA A 288 -17.66 3.38 -4.41
C ALA A 288 -16.62 3.32 -5.55
N ALA A 289 -16.91 3.85 -6.74
CA ALA A 289 -16.04 3.69 -7.92
C ALA A 289 -15.01 4.80 -8.18
N ALA A 290 -15.22 6.03 -7.69
CA ALA A 290 -14.48 7.20 -8.17
C ALA A 290 -13.53 7.88 -7.15
N GLY A 291 -13.48 7.44 -5.89
CA GLY A 291 -12.83 8.20 -4.81
C GLY A 291 -11.45 7.73 -4.31
N HIS A 292 -11.02 6.50 -4.61
CA HIS A 292 -9.76 5.94 -4.07
C HIS A 292 -8.52 6.28 -4.92
N GLN A 293 -8.65 7.19 -5.90
CA GLN A 293 -7.75 7.28 -7.06
C GLN A 293 -6.71 8.40 -7.02
N LEU A 294 -6.74 9.30 -6.02
CA LEU A 294 -5.82 10.45 -6.02
C LEU A 294 -4.42 10.13 -5.49
N GLY A 295 -4.25 9.02 -4.76
CA GLY A 295 -2.96 8.58 -4.21
C GLY A 295 -2.42 7.28 -4.82
N ARG A 296 -3.26 6.23 -4.91
CA ARG A 296 -2.81 4.90 -5.37
C ARG A 296 -3.00 4.67 -6.86
N VAL A 297 -1.93 4.23 -7.51
CA VAL A 297 -1.93 3.82 -8.92
C VAL A 297 -2.19 2.33 -9.09
N VAL A 298 -1.74 1.51 -8.14
CA VAL A 298 -2.02 0.07 -8.10
C VAL A 298 -3.13 -0.18 -7.10
N ARG A 299 -4.17 -0.93 -7.50
CA ARG A 299 -5.23 -1.36 -6.58
C ARG A 299 -4.98 -2.77 -6.08
N ALA A 300 -5.35 -3.03 -4.83
CA ALA A 300 -5.39 -4.38 -4.27
C ALA A 300 -6.25 -5.36 -5.10
N SER A 301 -7.23 -4.85 -5.86
CA SER A 301 -8.12 -5.63 -6.74
C SER A 301 -7.58 -5.84 -8.17
N ASP A 302 -6.45 -5.22 -8.56
CA ASP A 302 -5.87 -5.35 -9.90
C ASP A 302 -5.08 -6.67 -10.05
N PRO A 303 -4.80 -7.16 -11.26
CA PRO A 303 -3.86 -8.26 -11.43
C PRO A 303 -2.41 -7.84 -11.07
N ILE A 304 -1.72 -8.66 -10.27
CA ILE A 304 -0.39 -8.35 -9.73
C ILE A 304 0.72 -8.24 -10.79
N ASP A 305 0.55 -8.86 -11.96
CA ASP A 305 1.55 -8.87 -13.04
C ASP A 305 2.03 -7.46 -13.39
N ARG A 306 1.12 -6.48 -13.43
CA ARG A 306 1.48 -5.09 -13.79
C ARG A 306 2.37 -4.46 -12.74
N SER A 307 2.09 -4.72 -11.47
CA SER A 307 2.87 -4.24 -10.33
C SER A 307 4.27 -4.86 -10.36
N LEU A 308 4.37 -6.15 -10.70
CA LEU A 308 5.66 -6.83 -10.84
C LEU A 308 6.50 -6.28 -11.99
N GLU A 309 5.91 -6.02 -13.17
CA GLU A 309 6.66 -5.39 -14.27
C GLU A 309 7.13 -3.97 -13.89
N ALA A 310 6.29 -3.19 -13.19
CA ALA A 310 6.64 -1.86 -12.72
C ALA A 310 7.78 -1.92 -11.70
N PHE A 311 7.70 -2.86 -10.75
CA PHE A 311 8.71 -3.03 -9.70
C PHE A 311 10.03 -3.60 -10.24
N ALA A 312 9.99 -4.50 -11.23
CA ALA A 312 11.20 -5.00 -11.88
C ALA A 312 12.03 -3.88 -12.53
N ARG A 313 11.38 -2.82 -13.04
CA ARG A 313 12.08 -1.63 -13.53
C ARG A 313 12.78 -0.86 -12.41
N VAL A 314 12.17 -0.77 -11.22
CA VAL A 314 12.81 -0.16 -10.05
C VAL A 314 14.06 -0.93 -9.67
N VAL A 315 13.93 -2.25 -9.57
CA VAL A 315 15.02 -3.19 -9.23
C VAL A 315 16.17 -3.11 -10.23
N GLU A 316 15.85 -2.99 -11.53
CA GLU A 316 16.84 -2.79 -12.58
C GLU A 316 17.53 -1.42 -12.45
N ASN A 317 16.75 -0.34 -12.29
CA ASN A 317 17.27 1.02 -12.21
C ASN A 317 18.19 1.22 -10.99
N LEU A 318 17.80 0.68 -9.83
CA LEU A 318 18.58 0.80 -8.59
C LEU A 318 19.69 -0.26 -8.47
N GLY A 319 19.77 -1.20 -9.42
CA GLY A 319 20.83 -2.21 -9.47
C GLY A 319 20.68 -3.34 -8.44
N TRP A 320 19.57 -3.41 -7.70
CA TRP A 320 19.33 -4.41 -6.65
C TRP A 320 19.39 -5.86 -7.14
N ALA A 321 19.05 -6.11 -8.41
CA ALA A 321 19.20 -7.44 -9.02
C ALA A 321 20.65 -7.96 -9.10
N ARG A 322 21.65 -7.11 -8.85
CA ARG A 322 23.06 -7.51 -8.78
C ARG A 322 23.46 -7.98 -7.38
N GLU A 323 22.67 -7.63 -6.37
CA GLU A 323 22.95 -7.91 -4.96
C GLU A 323 22.24 -9.18 -4.48
N THR A 324 21.04 -9.44 -4.99
CA THR A 324 20.24 -10.61 -4.64
C THR A 324 19.27 -11.00 -5.76
N ASP A 325 18.84 -12.26 -5.76
CA ASP A 325 17.75 -12.79 -6.57
C ASP A 325 16.43 -12.93 -5.77
N LYS A 326 16.39 -12.55 -4.49
CA LYS A 326 15.23 -12.62 -3.60
C LYS A 326 14.87 -11.26 -3.02
N ILE A 327 13.69 -10.75 -3.36
CA ILE A 327 13.21 -9.45 -2.86
C ILE A 327 11.83 -9.61 -2.21
N VAL A 328 11.70 -9.11 -0.98
CA VAL A 328 10.43 -8.94 -0.29
C VAL A 328 10.03 -7.46 -0.36
N PHE A 329 8.82 -7.18 -0.85
CA PHE A 329 8.29 -5.82 -0.91
C PHE A 329 6.86 -5.73 -0.37
N ALA A 330 6.30 -4.52 -0.32
CA ALA A 330 5.00 -4.20 0.25
C ALA A 330 4.19 -3.31 -0.72
N HIS A 331 3.41 -2.33 -0.23
CA HIS A 331 2.78 -1.23 -0.99
C HIS A 331 1.58 -1.59 -1.87
N THR A 332 1.61 -2.73 -2.56
CA THR A 332 0.51 -3.12 -3.47
C THR A 332 -0.72 -3.66 -2.74
N HIS A 333 -0.54 -4.08 -1.48
CA HIS A 333 -1.53 -4.79 -0.66
C HIS A 333 -1.94 -6.16 -1.22
N GLN A 334 -1.11 -6.74 -2.10
CA GLN A 334 -1.41 -7.99 -2.78
C GLN A 334 -0.44 -9.06 -2.31
N PRO A 335 -0.80 -9.91 -1.33
CA PRO A 335 0.09 -10.94 -0.85
C PRO A 335 0.55 -11.84 -1.99
N LEU A 336 1.86 -12.07 -2.06
CA LEU A 336 2.52 -12.81 -3.13
C LEU A 336 3.61 -13.69 -2.56
N ALA A 337 3.63 -14.94 -3.00
CA ALA A 337 4.73 -15.86 -2.77
C ALA A 337 5.36 -16.22 -4.11
N ASP A 338 6.67 -16.00 -4.24
CA ASP A 338 7.45 -16.46 -5.37
C ASP A 338 6.94 -16.01 -6.75
N GLY A 339 6.66 -14.70 -6.89
CA GLY A 339 6.35 -14.13 -8.19
C GLY A 339 7.59 -13.73 -8.98
N SER A 340 7.44 -13.59 -10.29
CA SER A 340 8.49 -13.07 -11.17
C SER A 340 7.87 -12.14 -12.21
N ALA A 341 8.56 -11.05 -12.53
CA ALA A 341 8.20 -10.26 -13.70
C ALA A 341 8.51 -11.06 -14.99
N ARG A 342 7.74 -10.83 -16.06
CA ARG A 342 8.00 -11.49 -17.35
C ARG A 342 9.19 -10.88 -18.07
N THR A 343 9.46 -9.61 -17.77
CA THR A 343 10.58 -8.86 -18.33
C THR A 343 11.50 -8.37 -17.22
N GLY A 344 12.77 -8.14 -17.57
CA GLY A 344 13.77 -7.65 -16.63
C GLY A 344 14.63 -8.77 -16.00
N PRO A 345 15.30 -8.46 -14.88
CA PRO A 345 16.23 -9.38 -14.23
C PRO A 345 15.51 -10.61 -13.64
N ARG A 346 16.25 -11.73 -13.53
CA ARG A 346 15.75 -12.97 -12.91
C ARG A 346 15.74 -12.82 -11.38
N VAL A 347 14.75 -12.09 -10.88
CA VAL A 347 14.49 -11.89 -9.45
C VAL A 347 13.15 -12.51 -9.10
N ARG A 348 13.10 -13.15 -7.94
CA ARG A 348 11.90 -13.70 -7.31
C ARG A 348 11.39 -12.71 -6.27
N TYR A 349 10.08 -12.52 -6.27
CA TYR A 349 9.41 -11.50 -5.50
C TYR A 349 8.41 -12.10 -4.52
N TRP A 350 8.44 -11.61 -3.30
CA TRP A 350 7.40 -11.83 -2.31
C TRP A 350 6.78 -10.50 -1.95
N ASN A 351 5.48 -10.48 -1.71
CA ASN A 351 4.79 -9.30 -1.22
C ASN A 351 4.10 -9.63 0.11
N THR A 352 4.33 -8.80 1.12
CA THR A 352 3.78 -8.96 2.47
C THR A 352 2.26 -8.86 2.53
N GLY A 353 1.62 -8.28 1.52
CA GLY A 353 0.18 -7.98 1.50
C GLY A 353 -0.12 -6.78 2.38
N SER A 354 -1.12 -6.86 3.27
CA SER A 354 -1.47 -5.76 4.16
C SER A 354 -2.22 -6.20 5.42
N TRP A 355 -2.38 -5.26 6.36
CA TRP A 355 -3.18 -5.40 7.57
C TRP A 355 -4.31 -4.36 7.66
N ILE A 356 -4.70 -3.78 6.53
CA ILE A 356 -5.85 -2.91 6.40
C ILE A 356 -6.93 -3.59 5.55
N TYR A 357 -8.16 -3.64 6.07
CA TYR A 357 -9.33 -4.05 5.29
C TYR A 357 -9.96 -2.85 4.61
N GLU A 358 -9.81 -2.80 3.29
CA GLU A 358 -10.20 -1.68 2.43
C GLU A 358 -10.71 -2.20 1.08
N PRO A 359 -11.87 -2.86 1.07
CA PRO A 359 -12.37 -3.53 -0.11
C PRO A 359 -12.65 -2.57 -1.28
N ASP A 360 -12.36 -3.02 -2.50
CA ASP A 360 -12.78 -2.32 -3.71
C ASP A 360 -14.28 -2.54 -3.94
N LEU A 361 -15.09 -1.59 -3.47
CA LEU A 361 -16.54 -1.65 -3.55
C LEU A 361 -17.11 -1.03 -4.84
N SER A 362 -16.26 -0.72 -5.83
CA SER A 362 -16.69 -0.09 -7.09
C SER A 362 -17.67 -0.94 -7.90
N SER A 363 -17.60 -2.27 -7.73
CA SER A 363 -18.54 -3.24 -8.28
C SER A 363 -18.42 -4.55 -7.51
N HIS A 364 -19.41 -5.43 -7.65
CA HIS A 364 -19.33 -6.76 -7.07
C HIS A 364 -18.14 -7.57 -7.61
N ASP A 365 -17.82 -7.43 -8.90
CA ASP A 365 -16.65 -8.10 -9.50
C ASP A 365 -15.33 -7.56 -8.95
N ALA A 366 -15.22 -6.24 -8.72
CA ALA A 366 -14.04 -5.64 -8.12
C ALA A 366 -13.86 -6.11 -6.66
N TYR A 367 -14.95 -6.21 -5.90
CA TYR A 367 -14.93 -6.77 -4.56
C TYR A 367 -14.46 -8.23 -4.57
N ARG A 368 -15.01 -9.06 -5.49
CA ARG A 368 -14.56 -10.45 -5.64
C ARG A 368 -13.08 -10.56 -6.02
N ARG A 369 -12.55 -9.63 -6.83
CA ARG A 369 -11.12 -9.57 -7.12
C ARG A 369 -10.30 -9.15 -5.90
N TYR A 370 -10.76 -8.18 -5.13
CA TYR A 370 -10.14 -7.81 -3.85
C TYR A 370 -10.06 -9.03 -2.91
N LEU A 371 -11.17 -9.75 -2.72
CA LEU A 371 -11.18 -10.98 -1.91
C LEU A 371 -10.19 -12.03 -2.42
N ARG A 372 -9.89 -12.06 -3.72
CA ARG A 372 -8.96 -13.01 -4.33
C ARG A 372 -7.50 -12.59 -4.22
N TYR A 373 -7.21 -11.30 -4.41
CA TYR A 373 -5.85 -10.81 -4.63
C TYR A 373 -5.31 -9.93 -3.51
N GLY A 374 -6.17 -9.32 -2.69
CA GLY A 374 -5.79 -8.33 -1.69
C GLY A 374 -6.45 -8.58 -0.34
N TRP A 375 -6.79 -9.84 -0.03
CA TRP A 375 -7.29 -10.19 1.30
C TRP A 375 -6.18 -9.97 2.34
N PRO A 376 -6.45 -9.21 3.42
CA PRO A 376 -5.42 -8.79 4.37
C PRO A 376 -5.07 -9.90 5.39
N GLY A 377 -4.18 -9.57 6.32
CA GLY A 377 -3.77 -10.46 7.41
C GLY A 377 -2.64 -11.39 7.02
N THR A 378 -1.66 -10.86 6.30
CA THR A 378 -0.55 -11.63 5.74
C THR A 378 0.80 -11.14 6.26
N ALA A 379 1.80 -12.02 6.23
CA ALA A 379 3.16 -11.74 6.64
C ALA A 379 4.13 -12.58 5.81
N VAL A 380 5.39 -12.19 5.73
CA VAL A 380 6.45 -13.04 5.16
C VAL A 380 7.40 -13.47 6.26
N LEU A 381 7.61 -14.78 6.40
CA LEU A 381 8.64 -15.34 7.27
C LEU A 381 9.90 -15.60 6.45
N ILE A 382 11.02 -15.06 6.89
CA ILE A 382 12.34 -15.36 6.35
C ILE A 382 13.11 -16.18 7.38
N ASP A 383 13.60 -17.34 6.98
CA ASP A 383 14.50 -18.17 7.78
C ASP A 383 15.80 -18.32 7.00
N THR A 384 16.93 -17.91 7.58
CA THR A 384 18.23 -17.97 6.89
C THR A 384 18.71 -19.40 6.62
N GLU A 385 18.09 -20.40 7.26
CA GLU A 385 18.38 -21.81 7.03
C GLU A 385 17.51 -22.42 5.93
N GLU A 386 16.43 -21.74 5.54
CA GLU A 386 15.53 -22.15 4.46
C GLU A 386 15.88 -21.42 3.16
N PRO A 387 15.72 -22.07 1.99
CA PRO A 387 16.11 -21.46 0.72
C PRO A 387 15.20 -20.27 0.31
N GLU A 388 13.96 -20.24 0.81
CA GLU A 388 12.90 -19.35 0.30
C GLU A 388 12.08 -18.73 1.43
N PRO A 389 11.75 -17.43 1.32
CA PRO A 389 10.74 -16.82 2.18
C PRO A 389 9.37 -17.49 2.06
N ARG A 390 8.64 -17.54 3.18
CA ARG A 390 7.31 -18.15 3.25
C ARG A 390 6.24 -17.10 3.54
N LEU A 391 5.27 -16.98 2.65
CA LEU A 391 4.06 -16.19 2.88
C LEU A 391 3.15 -16.90 3.90
N LEU A 392 2.74 -16.17 4.93
CA LEU A 392 1.77 -16.59 5.93
C LEU A 392 0.45 -15.88 5.68
N GLU A 393 -0.66 -16.62 5.62
CA GLU A 393 -2.01 -16.06 5.44
C GLU A 393 -2.84 -16.25 6.73
N LEU A 394 -2.63 -15.36 7.70
CA LEU A 394 -3.12 -15.52 9.08
C LEU A 394 -4.63 -15.31 9.24
N LEU A 395 -5.25 -14.59 8.32
CA LEU A 395 -6.70 -14.33 8.30
C LEU A 395 -7.40 -15.01 7.11
N ARG A 396 -6.76 -16.02 6.49
CA ARG A 396 -7.30 -16.69 5.30
C ARG A 396 -8.67 -17.33 5.53
N ASP A 397 -8.87 -17.88 6.71
CA ASP A 397 -10.11 -18.52 7.15
C ASP A 397 -11.28 -17.53 7.29
N GLU A 398 -10.99 -16.24 7.42
CA GLU A 398 -11.99 -15.18 7.50
C GLU A 398 -12.40 -14.65 6.12
N ASN A 399 -11.74 -15.11 5.05
CA ASN A 399 -12.04 -14.69 3.69
C ASN A 399 -13.39 -15.25 3.22
N PRO A 400 -14.36 -14.40 2.78
CA PRO A 400 -15.65 -14.85 2.27
C PRO A 400 -15.60 -15.80 1.06
N LEU A 401 -14.46 -15.92 0.36
CA LEU A 401 -14.26 -16.93 -0.69
C LEU A 401 -13.95 -18.34 -0.14
N LYS A 402 -13.66 -18.45 1.15
CA LYS A 402 -13.32 -19.69 1.86
C LYS A 402 -14.41 -20.16 2.84
N ALA A 403 -15.37 -19.29 3.15
CA ALA A 403 -16.47 -19.53 4.09
C ALA A 403 -17.63 -20.35 3.51
#